data_AF-A0A7S3E5V4-F1
#
_entry.id   AF-A0A7S3E5V4-F1
#
_cell.length_a   1.000
_cell.length_b   1.000
_cell.length_c   1.000
_cell.angle_alpha   90.00
_cell.angle_beta   90.00
_cell.angle_gamma   90.00
#
_symmetry.space_group_name_H-M   'P 1'
#
loop_
_entity.id
_entity.type
_entity.pdbx_description
1 polymer ?
#
loop_
_entity_poly.entity_id
_entity_poly.type
_entity_poly.pdbx_seq_one_letter_code
_entity_poly.pdbx_strand_id
1 'polypeptide(L)'
;MAMLGFAASLLGEVLTGKGALAQFDLETGLPLFDTEPLVLGLIAFNLFAAFAPGKGKFVPDAQEFEERQDGSLQDASISILNPGKFFGVNGIGFTKANELFVGRVAQLGFAASLIGEVITGKGPLAQFDLETGLPLSETEPLLIFSIIFFALTAVNEGTGKFVDEK
;
A
#
# COMPACT_ATOMS: atom_id res chain seq x y z
N MET A 1 -1.86 -8.71 2.45
CA MET A 1 -0.74 -9.00 3.38
C MET A 1 0.47 -8.09 3.18
N ALA A 2 1.01 -7.94 1.96
CA ALA A 2 2.17 -7.06 1.73
C ALA A 2 1.94 -5.59 2.18
N MET A 3 0.75 -5.04 1.97
CA MET A 3 0.39 -3.70 2.47
C MET A 3 0.56 -3.56 3.99
N LEU A 4 0.09 -4.55 4.77
CA LEU A 4 0.26 -4.55 6.23
C LEU A 4 1.73 -4.76 6.63
N GLY A 5 2.43 -5.68 5.95
CA GLY A 5 3.85 -5.92 6.22
C GLY A 5 4.69 -4.68 5.97
N PHE A 6 4.44 -3.97 4.87
CA PHE A 6 5.13 -2.73 4.56
C PHE A 6 4.78 -1.61 5.53
N ALA A 7 3.49 -1.40 5.82
CA ALA A 7 3.05 -0.41 6.81
C ALA A 7 3.66 -0.68 8.20
N ALA A 8 3.73 -1.96 8.62
CA ALA A 8 4.35 -2.37 9.86
C ALA A 8 5.87 -2.12 9.87
N SER A 9 6.58 -2.37 8.77
CA SER A 9 8.02 -2.06 8.66
C SER A 9 8.30 -0.57 8.82
N LEU A 10 7.50 0.28 8.17
CA LEU A 10 7.63 1.72 8.26
C LEU A 10 7.33 2.20 9.67
N LEU A 11 6.21 1.74 10.26
CA LEU A 11 5.82 2.09 11.62
C LEU A 11 6.87 1.65 12.65
N GLY A 12 7.38 0.42 12.52
CA GLY A 12 8.41 -0.10 13.41
C GLY A 12 9.67 0.78 13.37
N GLU A 13 10.10 1.20 12.18
CA GLU A 13 11.26 2.09 12.05
C GLU A 13 10.99 3.49 12.61
N VAL A 14 9.78 4.05 12.42
CA VAL A 14 9.39 5.31 13.08
C VAL A 14 9.54 5.19 14.61
N LEU A 15 9.12 4.07 15.18
CA LEU A 15 9.09 3.89 16.64
C LEU A 15 10.45 3.52 17.24
N THR A 16 11.27 2.75 16.50
CA THR A 16 12.49 2.14 17.04
C THR A 16 13.78 2.70 16.46
N GLY A 17 13.70 3.42 15.32
CA GLY A 17 14.84 3.86 14.53
C GLY A 17 15.61 2.72 13.85
N LYS A 18 15.10 1.49 13.87
CA LYS A 18 15.72 0.32 13.26
C LYS A 18 14.89 -0.15 12.07
N GLY A 19 15.55 -0.61 11.01
CA GLY A 19 14.85 -1.22 9.87
C GLY A 19 14.15 -2.53 10.23
N ALA A 20 13.41 -3.07 9.26
CA ALA A 20 12.57 -4.24 9.45
C ALA A 20 13.38 -5.51 9.72
N LEU A 21 14.53 -5.67 9.06
CA LEU A 21 15.41 -6.82 9.25
C LEU A 21 16.11 -6.74 10.60
N ALA A 22 16.57 -5.55 10.97
CA ALA A 22 17.17 -5.33 12.28
C ALA A 22 16.17 -5.58 13.43
N GLN A 23 14.89 -5.26 13.25
CA GLN A 23 13.85 -5.61 14.22
C GLN A 23 13.56 -7.11 14.23
N PHE A 24 13.51 -7.74 13.06
CA PHE A 24 13.28 -9.18 12.94
C PHE A 24 14.33 -10.01 13.69
N ASP A 25 15.61 -9.65 13.60
CA ASP A 25 16.71 -10.27 14.36
C ASP A 25 16.46 -10.15 15.87
N LEU A 26 16.07 -8.96 16.35
CA LEU A 26 15.80 -8.70 17.77
C LEU A 26 14.57 -9.45 18.29
N GLU A 27 13.51 -9.54 17.49
CA GLU A 27 12.25 -10.18 17.88
C GLU A 27 12.33 -11.70 17.86
N THR A 28 13.07 -12.26 16.90
CA THR A 28 13.21 -13.72 16.77
C THR A 28 14.41 -14.27 17.55
N GLY A 29 15.39 -13.42 17.88
CA GLY A 29 16.67 -13.84 18.46
C GLY A 29 17.52 -14.67 17.49
N LEU A 30 17.18 -14.68 16.20
CA LEU A 30 17.91 -15.39 15.17
C LEU A 30 18.82 -14.42 14.41
N PRO A 31 20.13 -14.69 14.35
CA PRO A 31 21.05 -13.80 13.66
C PRO A 31 20.64 -13.65 12.19
N LEU A 32 20.85 -12.46 11.63
CA LEU A 32 20.51 -12.15 10.23
C LEU A 32 21.04 -13.14 9.21
N PHE A 33 22.21 -13.73 9.46
CA PHE A 33 22.81 -14.74 8.59
C PHE A 33 21.96 -16.02 8.48
N ASP A 34 21.34 -16.45 9.58
CA ASP A 34 20.49 -17.65 9.59
C ASP A 34 19.11 -17.37 8.99
N THR A 35 18.68 -16.11 8.99
CA THR A 35 17.39 -15.67 8.45
C THR A 35 17.47 -15.18 7.00
N GLU A 36 18.68 -15.00 6.47
CA GLU A 36 18.95 -14.54 5.10
C GLU A 36 18.19 -15.36 4.03
N PRO A 37 18.14 -16.72 4.07
CA PRO A 37 17.38 -17.48 3.08
C PRO A 37 15.88 -17.20 3.14
N LEU A 38 15.33 -16.95 4.33
CA LEU A 38 13.91 -16.61 4.51
C LEU A 38 13.61 -15.23 3.96
N VAL A 39 14.48 -14.26 4.25
CA VAL A 39 14.38 -12.88 3.74
C VAL A 39 14.47 -12.86 2.21
N LEU A 40 15.44 -13.57 1.63
CA LEU A 40 15.56 -13.70 0.18
C LEU A 40 14.34 -14.39 -0.45
N GLY A 41 13.80 -15.42 0.20
CA GLY A 41 12.56 -16.07 -0.22
C GLY A 41 11.37 -15.11 -0.19
N LEU A 42 11.24 -14.29 0.85
CA LEU A 42 10.20 -13.27 0.98
C LEU A 42 10.32 -12.20 -0.10
N ILE A 43 11.53 -11.71 -0.35
CA ILE A 43 11.82 -10.72 -1.41
C ILE A 43 11.44 -11.30 -2.78
N ALA A 44 11.93 -12.50 -3.10
CA ALA A 44 11.66 -13.17 -4.37
C ALA A 44 10.16 -13.41 -4.57
N PHE A 45 9.45 -13.84 -3.52
CA PHE A 45 8.01 -14.02 -3.56
C PHE A 45 7.27 -12.72 -3.83
N ASN A 46 7.60 -11.62 -3.14
CA ASN A 46 6.92 -10.33 -3.36
C ASN A 46 7.16 -9.80 -4.77
N LEU A 47 8.39 -9.87 -5.29
CA LEU A 47 8.71 -9.46 -6.66
C LEU A 47 7.93 -10.31 -7.68
N PHE A 48 7.97 -11.64 -7.54
CA PHE A 48 7.26 -12.52 -8.47
C PHE A 48 5.74 -12.29 -8.42
N ALA A 49 5.16 -12.23 -7.21
CA ALA A 49 3.73 -12.04 -7.02
C ALA A 49 3.23 -10.68 -7.51
N ALA A 50 4.07 -9.63 -7.46
CA ALA A 50 3.71 -8.31 -7.96
C ALA A 50 3.45 -8.30 -9.47
N PHE A 51 4.21 -9.09 -10.24
CA PHE A 51 4.09 -9.20 -11.69
C PHE A 51 3.24 -10.38 -12.17
N ALA A 52 2.99 -11.36 -11.29
CA ALA A 52 2.22 -12.54 -11.65
C ALA A 52 0.79 -12.17 -12.08
N PRO A 53 0.35 -12.58 -13.30
CA PRO A 53 -1.02 -12.39 -13.71
C PRO A 53 -1.94 -13.35 -12.94
N GLY A 54 -3.01 -12.80 -12.35
CA GLY A 54 -4.11 -13.62 -11.83
C GLY A 54 -4.93 -14.19 -12.98
N LYS A 55 -5.48 -15.40 -12.81
CA LYS A 55 -6.48 -15.95 -13.72
C LYS A 55 -7.84 -15.39 -13.34
N GLY A 56 -8.54 -14.70 -14.24
CA GLY A 56 -9.83 -14.07 -13.94
C GLY A 56 -9.81 -12.55 -14.07
N LYS A 57 -10.98 -11.94 -13.95
CA LYS A 57 -11.19 -10.49 -14.12
C LYS A 57 -12.06 -9.93 -13.02
N PHE A 58 -11.77 -8.69 -12.61
CA PHE A 58 -12.68 -7.93 -11.77
C PHE A 58 -13.74 -7.27 -12.64
N VAL A 59 -15.00 -7.54 -12.31
CA VAL A 59 -16.15 -6.91 -12.94
C VAL A 59 -16.73 -5.89 -11.96
N PRO A 60 -16.95 -4.63 -12.38
CA PRO A 60 -17.59 -3.62 -11.54
C PRO A 60 -18.98 -4.07 -11.11
N ASP A 61 -19.44 -3.64 -9.93
CA ASP A 61 -20.82 -3.87 -9.53
C ASP A 61 -21.79 -3.05 -10.40
N ALA A 62 -23.03 -3.52 -10.56
CA ALA A 62 -24.03 -2.87 -11.42
C ALA A 62 -24.26 -1.38 -11.07
N GLN A 63 -24.05 -1.01 -9.80
CA GLN A 63 -24.14 0.37 -9.30
C GLN A 63 -23.06 1.30 -9.88
N GLU A 64 -21.92 0.75 -10.33
CA GLU A 64 -20.81 1.52 -10.89
C GLU A 64 -21.07 1.92 -12.36
N PHE A 65 -22.04 1.27 -13.01
CA PHE A 65 -22.51 1.60 -14.35
C PHE A 65 -23.72 2.55 -14.34
N GLU A 66 -24.24 2.93 -13.17
CA GLU A 66 -25.25 3.98 -13.11
C GLU A 66 -24.65 5.31 -13.56
N GLU A 67 -25.42 6.06 -14.34
CA GLU A 67 -25.01 7.35 -14.86
C GLU A 67 -24.58 8.25 -13.68
N ARG A 68 -23.38 8.84 -13.78
CA ARG A 68 -22.88 9.71 -12.72
C ARG A 68 -23.86 10.84 -12.53
N GLN A 69 -24.31 11.05 -11.28
CA GLN A 69 -25.24 12.13 -10.98
C GLN A 69 -24.61 13.47 -11.36
N ASP A 70 -25.44 14.37 -11.90
CA ASP A 70 -25.02 15.73 -12.25
C ASP A 70 -24.34 16.39 -11.05
N GLY A 71 -23.17 17.00 -11.28
CA GLY A 71 -22.41 17.71 -10.27
C GLY A 71 -22.92 19.14 -10.08
N SER A 72 -22.34 19.87 -9.11
CA SER A 72 -22.66 21.29 -8.86
C SER A 72 -22.44 22.22 -10.05
N LEU A 73 -21.66 21.80 -11.06
CA LEU A 73 -21.45 22.53 -12.31
C LEU A 73 -22.57 22.29 -13.34
N GLN A 74 -23.33 21.21 -13.19
CA GLN A 74 -24.40 20.78 -14.10
C GLN A 74 -25.78 21.10 -13.50
N ASP A 75 -25.92 21.09 -12.17
CA ASP A 75 -27.14 21.48 -11.47
C ASP A 75 -26.84 22.46 -10.31
N ALA A 76 -27.36 23.68 -10.43
CA ALA A 76 -27.19 24.76 -9.47
C ALA A 76 -27.97 24.57 -8.15
N SER A 77 -28.88 23.58 -8.08
CA SER A 77 -29.61 23.23 -6.86
C SER A 77 -28.78 22.40 -5.87
N ILE A 78 -27.63 21.89 -6.32
CA ILE A 78 -26.76 21.03 -5.53
C ILE A 78 -25.93 21.85 -4.55
N SER A 79 -26.27 21.71 -3.27
CA SER A 79 -25.56 22.34 -2.16
C SER A 79 -24.31 21.55 -1.74
N ILE A 80 -23.33 22.27 -1.20
CA ILE A 80 -22.14 21.71 -0.54
C ILE A 80 -22.48 20.79 0.66
N LEU A 81 -23.69 20.93 1.21
CA LEU A 81 -24.21 20.07 2.27
C LEU A 81 -24.51 18.64 1.79
N ASN A 82 -24.58 18.42 0.47
CA ASN A 82 -24.68 17.11 -0.16
C ASN A 82 -23.36 16.81 -0.89
N PRO A 83 -22.27 16.49 -0.18
CA PRO A 83 -20.92 16.44 -0.75
C PRO A 83 -20.81 15.45 -1.92
N GLY A 84 -21.45 14.28 -1.84
CA GLY A 84 -21.43 13.30 -2.93
C GLY A 84 -21.94 13.86 -4.26
N LYS A 85 -23.08 14.55 -4.24
CA LYS A 85 -23.64 15.23 -5.40
C LYS A 85 -22.83 16.47 -5.80
N PHE A 86 -22.38 17.24 -4.81
CA PHE A 86 -21.60 18.45 -5.05
C PHE A 86 -20.32 18.18 -5.84
N PHE A 87 -19.63 17.08 -5.52
CA PHE A 87 -18.41 16.61 -6.18
C PHE A 87 -18.67 15.63 -7.34
N GLY A 88 -19.93 15.30 -7.67
CA GLY A 88 -20.28 14.40 -8.77
C GLY A 88 -19.77 12.95 -8.59
N VAL A 89 -19.69 12.47 -7.35
CA VAL A 89 -19.18 11.13 -7.00
C VAL A 89 -20.31 10.23 -6.47
N ASN A 90 -20.57 9.16 -7.20
CA ASN A 90 -21.49 8.07 -6.82
C ASN A 90 -20.74 6.99 -6.01
N GLY A 91 -20.32 7.36 -4.80
CA GLY A 91 -19.60 6.48 -3.87
C GLY A 91 -18.18 6.92 -3.55
N ILE A 92 -17.69 6.56 -2.36
CA ILE A 92 -16.33 6.82 -1.88
C ILE A 92 -15.72 5.45 -1.57
N GLY A 93 -14.67 5.06 -2.29
CA GLY A 93 -14.02 3.77 -2.07
C GLY A 93 -13.16 3.31 -3.24
N PHE A 94 -12.36 2.26 -3.01
CA PHE A 94 -11.61 1.59 -4.06
C PHE A 94 -12.44 0.51 -4.73
N THR A 95 -12.17 0.25 -6.01
CA THR A 95 -12.60 -0.98 -6.67
C THR A 95 -11.61 -2.10 -6.31
N LYS A 96 -12.00 -3.37 -6.44
CA LYS A 96 -11.07 -4.50 -6.25
C LYS A 96 -9.83 -4.42 -7.16
N ALA A 97 -9.96 -3.83 -8.36
CA ALA A 97 -8.83 -3.61 -9.25
C ALA A 97 -7.84 -2.58 -8.69
N ASN A 98 -8.34 -1.49 -8.08
CA ASN A 98 -7.51 -0.49 -7.43
C ASN A 98 -6.78 -1.09 -6.21
N GLU A 99 -7.46 -1.91 -5.41
CA GLU A 99 -6.84 -2.61 -4.29
C GLU A 99 -5.75 -3.58 -4.72
N LEU A 100 -5.98 -4.34 -5.80
CA LEU A 100 -4.95 -5.21 -6.36
C LEU A 100 -3.74 -4.40 -6.83
N PHE A 101 -3.95 -3.25 -7.47
CA PHE A 101 -2.87 -2.37 -7.90
C PHE A 101 -2.07 -1.83 -6.71
N VAL A 102 -2.73 -1.28 -5.68
CA VAL A 102 -2.06 -0.78 -4.47
C VAL A 102 -1.34 -1.91 -3.74
N GLY A 103 -1.92 -3.11 -3.72
CA GLY A 103 -1.29 -4.31 -3.19
C GLY A 103 0.03 -4.64 -3.90
N ARG A 104 0.06 -4.57 -5.23
CA ARG A 104 1.28 -4.80 -6.04
C ARG A 104 2.33 -3.72 -5.81
N VAL A 105 1.91 -2.46 -5.71
CA VAL A 105 2.82 -1.35 -5.37
C VAL A 105 3.45 -1.57 -4.00
N ALA A 106 2.66 -2.01 -3.00
CA ALA A 106 3.18 -2.34 -1.69
C ALA A 106 4.15 -3.54 -1.72
N GLN A 107 3.88 -4.57 -2.55
CA GLN A 107 4.81 -5.69 -2.74
C GLN A 107 6.16 -5.23 -3.30
N LEU A 108 6.14 -4.35 -4.30
CA LEU A 108 7.36 -3.80 -4.90
C LEU A 108 8.11 -2.90 -3.92
N GLY A 109 7.41 -1.98 -3.26
CA GLY A 109 7.99 -1.08 -2.26
C GLY A 109 8.63 -1.85 -1.11
N PHE A 110 7.93 -2.87 -0.60
CA PHE A 110 8.45 -3.69 0.50
C PHE A 110 9.66 -4.54 0.06
N ALA A 111 9.60 -5.15 -1.12
CA ALA A 111 10.75 -5.90 -1.64
C ALA A 111 11.96 -4.99 -1.85
N ALA A 112 11.76 -3.79 -2.43
CA ALA A 112 12.82 -2.82 -2.64
C ALA A 112 13.43 -2.34 -1.31
N SER A 113 12.60 -2.04 -0.30
CA SER A 113 13.10 -1.61 1.01
C SER A 113 13.91 -2.70 1.71
N LEU A 114 13.47 -3.95 1.64
CA LEU A 114 14.21 -5.09 2.21
C LEU A 114 15.55 -5.30 1.50
N ILE A 115 15.58 -5.22 0.16
CA ILE A 115 16.83 -5.29 -0.61
C ILE A 115 17.77 -4.15 -0.19
N GLY A 116 17.26 -2.93 -0.13
CA GLY A 116 18.05 -1.77 0.28
C GLY A 116 18.56 -1.91 1.71
N GLU A 117 17.79 -2.51 2.62
CA GLU A 117 18.22 -2.73 4.00
C GLU A 117 19.31 -3.80 4.08
N VAL A 118 19.21 -4.89 3.31
CA VAL A 118 20.28 -5.91 3.21
C VAL A 118 21.59 -5.28 2.70
N ILE A 119 21.52 -4.40 1.69
CA ILE A 119 22.71 -3.82 1.07
C ILE A 119 23.31 -2.69 1.92
N THR A 120 22.47 -1.84 2.49
CA THR A 120 22.90 -0.56 3.10
C THR A 120 22.89 -0.57 4.64
N GLY A 121 22.25 -1.57 5.25
CA GLY A 121 22.00 -1.65 6.69
C GLY A 121 21.01 -0.62 7.22
N LYS A 122 20.27 0.08 6.34
CA LYS A 122 19.34 1.15 6.70
C LYS A 122 17.91 0.73 6.41
N GLY A 123 16.99 1.04 7.30
CA GLY A 123 15.58 0.77 7.08
C GLY A 123 14.97 1.62 5.96
N PRO A 124 13.74 1.31 5.53
CA PRO A 124 13.02 2.06 4.50
C PRO A 124 12.98 3.58 4.70
N LEU A 125 12.83 4.09 5.92
CA LEU A 125 12.77 5.54 6.18
C LEU A 125 14.13 6.19 6.02
N ALA A 126 15.17 5.58 6.59
CA ALA A 126 16.53 6.06 6.42
C ALA A 126 16.99 5.98 4.95
N GLN A 127 16.52 5.01 4.17
CA GLN A 127 16.72 4.98 2.72
C GLN A 127 16.00 6.13 2.03
N PHE A 128 14.74 6.38 2.38
CA PHE A 128 13.93 7.47 1.81
C PHE A 128 14.54 8.86 2.03
N ASP A 129 15.04 9.14 3.24
CA ASP A 129 15.76 10.39 3.57
C ASP A 129 16.99 10.57 2.67
N LEU A 130 17.79 9.52 2.52
CA LEU A 130 18.99 9.53 1.68
C LEU A 130 18.68 9.70 0.18
N GLU A 131 17.64 9.06 -0.32
CA GLU A 131 17.29 9.09 -1.74
C GLU A 131 16.60 10.40 -2.16
N THR A 132 15.77 10.96 -1.27
CA THR A 132 15.06 12.21 -1.54
C THR A 132 15.87 13.45 -1.17
N GLY A 133 16.85 13.31 -0.26
CA GLY A 133 17.60 14.42 0.31
C GLY A 133 16.75 15.33 1.20
N LEU A 134 15.56 14.86 1.63
CA LEU A 134 14.63 15.59 2.47
C LEU A 134 14.66 15.03 3.89
N PRO A 135 14.96 15.88 4.90
CA PRO A 135 15.05 15.41 6.28
C PRO A 135 13.73 14.77 6.72
N LEU A 136 13.83 13.69 7.51
CA LEU A 136 12.67 12.95 8.00
C LEU A 136 11.63 13.83 8.72
N SER A 137 12.05 14.88 9.41
CA SER A 137 11.14 15.82 10.09
C SER A 137 10.20 16.56 9.13
N GLU A 138 10.59 16.73 7.87
CA GLU A 138 9.76 17.37 6.84
C GLU A 138 8.85 16.35 6.15
N THR A 139 9.27 15.08 6.10
CA THR A 139 8.56 14.02 5.39
C THR A 139 7.71 13.14 6.32
N GLU A 140 7.85 13.28 7.64
CA GLU A 140 7.09 12.58 8.67
C GLU A 140 5.58 12.60 8.43
N PRO A 141 4.93 13.73 8.09
CA PRO A 141 3.50 13.73 7.81
C PRO A 141 3.12 12.84 6.61
N LEU A 142 3.95 12.83 5.57
CA LEU A 142 3.74 12.01 4.38
C LEU A 142 3.95 10.52 4.68
N LEU A 143 4.93 10.20 5.52
CA LEU A 143 5.23 8.84 5.96
C LEU A 143 4.10 8.28 6.83
N ILE A 144 3.62 9.07 7.80
CA ILE A 144 2.46 8.70 8.63
C ILE A 144 1.22 8.52 7.76
N PHE A 145 0.99 9.42 6.80
CA PHE A 145 -0.09 9.26 5.83
C PHE A 145 0.04 7.95 5.05
N SER A 146 1.24 7.62 4.55
CA SER A 146 1.52 6.37 3.83
C SER A 146 1.22 5.13 4.67
N ILE A 147 1.66 5.11 5.93
CA ILE A 147 1.39 4.02 6.89
C ILE A 147 -0.11 3.83 7.08
N ILE A 148 -0.83 4.92 7.36
CA ILE A 148 -2.29 4.88 7.56
C ILE A 148 -2.99 4.44 6.28
N PHE A 149 -2.57 4.97 5.13
CA PHE A 149 -3.14 4.64 3.83
C PHE A 149 -3.00 3.15 3.53
N PHE A 150 -1.81 2.56 3.66
CA PHE A 150 -1.60 1.13 3.43
C PHE A 150 -2.31 0.27 4.47
N ALA A 151 -2.38 0.71 5.74
CA ALA A 151 -3.11 -0.03 6.78
C ALA A 151 -4.62 -0.06 6.51
N LEU A 152 -5.22 1.09 6.15
CA LEU A 152 -6.64 1.18 5.87
C LEU A 152 -7.01 0.45 4.58
N THR A 153 -6.24 0.62 3.51
CA THR A 153 -6.49 -0.05 2.22
C THR A 153 -6.25 -1.55 2.27
N ALA A 154 -5.50 -2.06 3.26
CA ALA A 154 -5.35 -3.48 3.47
C ALA A 154 -6.57 -4.16 4.11
N VAL A 155 -7.41 -3.38 4.81
CA VAL A 155 -8.61 -3.87 5.52
C VAL A 155 -9.89 -3.47 4.79
N ASN A 156 -9.87 -2.36 4.07
CA ASN A 156 -10.98 -1.97 3.21
C ASN A 156 -11.16 -3.01 2.09
N GLU A 157 -12.40 -3.36 1.80
CA GLU A 157 -12.74 -4.26 0.70
C GLU A 157 -13.36 -3.45 -0.42
N GLY A 158 -12.79 -3.60 -1.61
CA GLY A 158 -13.14 -2.81 -2.76
C GLY A 158 -14.42 -3.31 -3.38
N THR A 159 -15.11 -2.40 -4.06
CA THR A 159 -16.33 -2.71 -4.80
C THR A 159 -16.04 -3.57 -6.03
N GLY A 160 -17.04 -4.31 -6.49
CA GLY A 160 -16.94 -5.23 -7.62
C GLY A 160 -16.75 -6.68 -7.23
N LYS A 161 -16.78 -7.56 -8.23
CA LYS A 161 -16.73 -9.02 -8.05
C LYS A 161 -15.65 -9.64 -8.90
N PHE A 162 -15.01 -10.67 -8.37
CA PHE A 162 -14.06 -11.48 -9.12
C PHE A 162 -14.79 -12.56 -9.90
N VAL A 163 -14.49 -12.67 -11.19
CA VAL A 163 -15.06 -13.69 -12.08
C VAL A 163 -13.92 -14.47 -12.71
N ASP A 164 -13.96 -15.79 -12.55
CA ASP A 164 -13.00 -16.69 -13.20
C ASP A 164 -13.21 -16.69 -14.71
N GLU A 165 -12.11 -16.58 -15.46
CA GLU A 165 -12.12 -16.91 -16.88
C GLU A 165 -12.13 -18.43 -17.02
N LYS A 166 -13.17 -18.97 -17.66
CA LYS A 166 -13.29 -20.40 -17.99
C LYS A 166 -12.24 -20.84 -19.01
#